data_AF-A0A6N2D7V1-F1
#
_entry.id   AF-A0A6N2D7V1-F1
#
_cell.length_a   1.000
_cell.length_b   1.000
_cell.length_c   1.000
_cell.angle_alpha   90.00
_cell.angle_beta   90.00
_cell.angle_gamma   90.00
#
_symmetry.space_group_name_H-M   'P 1'
#
loop_
_entity.id
_entity.type
_entity.pdbx_description
1 polymer ?
#
loop_
_entity_poly.entity_id
_entity_poly.type
_entity_poly.pdbx_seq_one_letter_code
_entity_poly.pdbx_strand_id
1 'polypeptide(L)'
;MSNENLFPSVTARIRTLRARLDELGAELPASEWLAVSGERYILECRLQEQLAQLGALVYDRLDPEELEGLFSDLEHTANLEKLEDPSIVADATTAPPRPSFPHFSPSAAQAYDRSGRWPHESGVHLPVGATRADAPMATPALDDITPEMLNRLQKTFDRYNHLQAAQRSAPRTLSDEDRLLLHASLDLLGDASLQIRTRRQQVAELERLETVLVRYLERWGDLPKRTNHALSSLLTARARTLQEAIGHRRGDEDLRRRVEAFFPRLSAHAKETQPGTVHGLARDHLPREATWQEDAAHHVARVLAQIETEGGEPFSRRPEDALGRLANDVRNGLPLAIFAERAAALLDAGIEPDNERLVRLSMDYELEEIDDETLIPLRRAVRLRRDEEDEARARGQDEQTLPSDWPWHSVLEGKRVAIVGGDARPDRMDHLQDTFGFASGEWIENISSSPRKLDALLARLDNGLLDTVIILRAWSSHGITDRLYAMRGDGVDVILAEGYAVEQLRLAIERYEVEESVPVHA
;
A
#
# COMPACT_ATOMS: atom_id res chain seq x y z
N MET A 1 -41.07 9.19 -4.52
CA MET A 1 -41.73 8.22 -3.62
C MET A 1 -42.20 9.00 -2.40
N SER A 2 -43.43 8.80 -1.92
CA SER A 2 -43.88 9.42 -0.67
C SER A 2 -43.01 8.92 0.50
N ASN A 3 -42.75 9.77 1.50
CA ASN A 3 -41.98 9.43 2.70
C ASN A 3 -42.54 8.20 3.44
N GLU A 4 -43.84 7.90 3.28
CA GLU A 4 -44.52 6.70 3.77
C GLU A 4 -43.91 5.39 3.28
N ASN A 5 -43.36 5.34 2.07
CA ASN A 5 -42.78 4.11 1.50
C ASN A 5 -41.26 3.98 1.75
N LEU A 6 -40.61 5.03 2.25
CA LEU A 6 -39.15 5.03 2.48
C LEU A 6 -38.78 4.34 3.81
N PHE A 7 -39.57 4.55 4.86
CA PHE A 7 -39.28 4.02 6.21
C PHE A 7 -39.25 2.48 6.28
N PRO A 8 -40.24 1.74 5.74
CA PRO A 8 -40.20 0.27 5.72
C PRO A 8 -39.03 -0.26 4.87
N SER A 9 -38.69 0.46 3.79
CA SER A 9 -37.62 0.08 2.86
C SER A 9 -36.21 0.22 3.48
N VAL A 10 -35.95 1.29 4.23
CA VAL A 10 -34.67 1.50 4.94
C VAL A 10 -34.53 0.48 6.08
N THR A 11 -35.60 0.25 6.84
CA THR A 11 -35.60 -0.74 7.93
C THR A 11 -35.35 -2.17 7.43
N ALA A 12 -35.93 -2.55 6.29
CA ALA A 12 -35.68 -3.85 5.67
C ALA A 12 -34.20 -3.99 5.25
N ARG A 13 -33.60 -2.95 4.66
CA ARG A 13 -32.18 -2.92 4.26
C ARG A 13 -31.24 -3.05 5.45
N ILE A 14 -31.51 -2.35 6.56
CA ILE A 14 -30.74 -2.46 7.81
C ILE A 14 -30.74 -3.91 8.33
N ARG A 15 -31.91 -4.59 8.33
CA ARG A 15 -32.00 -5.99 8.77
C ARG A 15 -31.20 -6.92 7.88
N THR A 16 -31.28 -6.76 6.55
CA THR A 16 -30.50 -7.57 5.60
C THR A 16 -28.99 -7.38 5.79
N LEU A 17 -28.53 -6.14 5.99
CA LEU A 17 -27.11 -5.84 6.21
C LEU A 17 -26.60 -6.42 7.54
N ARG A 18 -27.39 -6.36 8.61
CA ARG A 18 -27.03 -6.99 9.90
C ARG A 18 -26.95 -8.51 9.79
N ALA A 19 -27.95 -9.16 9.19
CA ALA A 19 -27.92 -10.60 8.99
C ALA A 19 -26.67 -11.04 8.21
N ARG A 20 -26.27 -10.26 7.19
CA ARG A 20 -25.06 -10.55 6.41
C ARG A 20 -23.76 -10.33 7.22
N LEU A 21 -23.70 -9.31 8.07
CA LEU A 21 -22.57 -9.10 8.97
C LEU A 21 -22.45 -10.21 10.01
N ASP A 22 -23.57 -10.73 10.50
CA ASP A 22 -23.61 -11.86 11.42
C ASP A 22 -23.14 -13.16 10.74
N GLU A 23 -23.54 -13.39 9.48
CA GLU A 23 -23.03 -14.51 8.65
C GLU A 23 -21.51 -14.44 8.45
N LEU A 24 -20.94 -13.25 8.23
CA LEU A 24 -19.49 -13.05 8.11
C LEU A 24 -18.75 -13.04 9.46
N GLY A 25 -19.49 -12.93 10.56
CA GLY A 25 -18.98 -12.93 11.93
C GLY A 25 -18.96 -14.31 12.60
N ALA A 26 -19.59 -15.32 11.99
CA ALA A 26 -19.45 -16.70 12.42
C ALA A 26 -17.99 -17.15 12.30
N GLU A 27 -17.50 -17.98 13.23
CA GLU A 27 -16.09 -18.32 13.40
C GLU A 27 -15.44 -18.83 12.10
N LEU A 28 -14.80 -17.92 11.36
CA LEU A 28 -13.97 -18.26 10.20
C LEU A 28 -12.53 -18.55 10.65
N PRO A 29 -11.87 -19.55 10.08
CA PRO A 29 -10.45 -19.78 10.33
C PRO A 29 -9.63 -18.55 9.92
N ALA A 30 -8.54 -18.27 10.65
CA ALA A 30 -7.72 -17.07 10.49
C ALA A 30 -7.20 -16.85 9.05
N SER A 31 -7.03 -17.92 8.27
CA SER A 31 -6.63 -17.89 6.87
C SER A 31 -7.67 -17.28 5.92
N GLU A 32 -8.95 -17.32 6.28
CA GLU A 32 -10.06 -16.79 5.47
C GLU A 32 -10.46 -15.37 5.90
N TRP A 33 -10.03 -14.96 7.09
CA TRP A 33 -10.38 -13.66 7.67
C TRP A 33 -9.88 -12.47 6.83
N LEU A 34 -8.69 -12.59 6.22
CA LEU A 34 -8.13 -11.54 5.39
C LEU A 34 -8.98 -11.30 4.13
N ALA A 35 -9.50 -12.36 3.52
CA ALA A 35 -10.37 -12.28 2.34
C ALA A 35 -11.74 -11.67 2.64
N VAL A 36 -12.27 -11.93 3.85
CA VAL A 36 -13.60 -11.47 4.28
C VAL A 36 -13.57 -10.08 4.91
N SER A 37 -12.42 -9.62 5.41
CA SER A 37 -12.26 -8.32 6.08
C SER A 37 -12.68 -7.12 5.20
N GLY A 38 -12.38 -7.16 3.90
CA GLY A 38 -12.80 -6.13 2.95
C GLY A 38 -14.31 -6.09 2.71
N GLU A 39 -14.95 -7.26 2.57
CA GLU A 39 -16.40 -7.36 2.39
C GLU A 39 -17.15 -6.89 3.65
N ARG A 40 -16.65 -7.27 4.82
CA ARG A 40 -17.19 -6.85 6.12
C ARG A 40 -17.14 -5.32 6.27
N TYR A 41 -16.00 -4.70 5.99
CA TYR A 41 -15.84 -3.24 6.07
C TYR A 41 -16.86 -2.51 5.18
N ILE A 42 -17.05 -2.98 3.94
CA ILE A 42 -18.03 -2.39 3.01
C ILE A 42 -19.46 -2.50 3.55
N LEU A 43 -19.82 -3.64 4.18
CA LEU A 43 -21.13 -3.85 4.77
C LEU A 43 -21.36 -2.99 6.01
N GLU A 44 -20.35 -2.77 6.85
CA GLU A 44 -20.40 -1.87 8.01
C GLU A 44 -20.64 -0.41 7.58
N CYS A 45 -19.93 0.08 6.55
CA CYS A 45 -20.16 1.41 5.99
C CYS A 45 -21.59 1.56 5.45
N ARG A 46 -22.11 0.57 4.70
CA ARG A 46 -23.48 0.59 4.19
C ARG A 46 -24.52 0.58 5.31
N LEU A 47 -24.27 -0.13 6.40
CA LEU A 47 -25.15 -0.15 7.57
C LEU A 47 -25.20 1.23 8.24
N GLN A 48 -24.05 1.89 8.42
CA GLN A 48 -23.99 3.26 8.96
C GLN A 48 -24.76 4.25 8.10
N GLU A 49 -24.63 4.18 6.77
CA GLU A 49 -25.37 5.04 5.84
C GLU A 49 -26.89 4.85 5.98
N GLN A 50 -27.37 3.60 6.06
CA GLN A 50 -28.80 3.34 6.23
C GLN A 50 -29.33 3.80 7.60
N LEU A 51 -28.52 3.69 8.66
CA LEU A 51 -28.86 4.22 9.98
C LEU A 51 -28.95 5.76 9.98
N ALA A 52 -28.05 6.44 9.28
CA ALA A 52 -28.10 7.89 9.11
C ALA A 52 -29.36 8.32 8.33
N GLN A 53 -29.71 7.60 7.26
CA GLN A 53 -30.95 7.84 6.50
C GLN A 53 -32.20 7.61 7.35
N LEU A 54 -32.21 6.58 8.21
CA LEU A 54 -33.29 6.36 9.17
C LEU A 54 -33.41 7.52 10.17
N GLY A 55 -32.27 8.00 10.70
CA GLY A 55 -32.23 9.16 11.61
C GLY A 55 -32.82 10.42 10.98
N ALA A 56 -32.47 10.71 9.71
CA ALA A 56 -33.05 11.83 8.97
C ALA A 56 -34.57 11.68 8.74
N LEU A 57 -35.04 10.48 8.38
CA LEU A 57 -36.47 10.23 8.19
C LEU A 57 -37.28 10.32 9.49
N VAL A 58 -36.68 9.99 10.63
CA VAL A 58 -37.28 10.18 11.95
C VAL A 58 -37.33 11.67 12.30
N TYR A 59 -36.24 12.40 12.06
CA TYR A 59 -36.15 13.84 12.29
C TYR A 59 -37.18 14.62 11.47
N ASP A 60 -37.37 14.28 10.19
CA ASP A 60 -38.33 14.94 9.29
C ASP A 60 -39.80 14.65 9.63
N ARG A 61 -40.08 13.65 10.47
CA ARG A 61 -41.44 13.22 10.82
C ARG A 61 -41.93 13.68 12.18
N LEU A 62 -41.01 13.99 13.08
CA LEU A 62 -41.37 14.52 14.38
C LEU A 62 -41.60 16.02 14.24
N ASP A 63 -42.72 16.51 14.77
CA ASP A 63 -42.97 17.95 14.83
C ASP A 63 -41.84 18.60 15.65
N PRO A 64 -41.25 19.73 15.21
CA PRO A 64 -40.29 20.49 16.02
C PRO A 64 -40.76 20.72 17.47
N GLU A 65 -42.07 20.90 17.71
CA GLU A 65 -42.63 21.05 19.06
C GLU A 65 -42.62 19.72 19.85
N GLU A 66 -42.80 18.57 19.19
CA GLU A 66 -42.69 17.24 19.80
C GLU A 66 -41.23 16.89 20.13
N LEU A 67 -40.29 17.28 19.26
CA LEU A 67 -38.85 17.17 19.49
C LEU A 67 -38.40 18.05 20.65
N GLU A 68 -38.85 19.31 20.68
CA GLU A 68 -38.52 20.27 21.73
C GLU A 68 -39.13 19.87 23.08
N GLY A 69 -40.33 19.28 23.10
CA GLY A 69 -40.92 18.63 24.29
C GLY A 69 -40.10 17.44 24.78
N LEU A 70 -39.66 16.56 23.87
CA LEU A 70 -38.79 15.41 24.19
C LEU A 70 -37.44 15.83 24.77
N PHE A 71 -36.82 16.89 24.23
CA PHE A 71 -35.56 17.43 24.74
C PHE A 71 -35.74 18.20 26.05
N SER A 72 -36.83 18.97 26.20
CA SER A 72 -37.14 19.73 27.43
C SER A 72 -37.48 18.82 28.62
N ASP A 73 -38.19 17.70 28.37
CA ASP A 73 -38.47 16.66 29.39
C ASP A 73 -37.19 15.90 29.80
N LEU A 74 -36.23 15.75 28.90
CA LEU A 74 -34.90 15.19 29.19
C LEU A 74 -34.02 16.17 29.99
N GLU A 75 -34.10 17.48 29.72
CA GLU A 75 -33.36 18.51 30.48
C GLU A 75 -33.94 18.71 31.90
N HIS A 76 -35.26 18.61 32.10
CA HIS A 76 -35.89 18.74 33.42
C HIS A 76 -35.61 17.57 34.37
N THR A 77 -35.22 16.39 33.84
CA THR A 77 -34.83 15.23 34.65
C THR A 77 -33.34 15.19 35.00
N ALA A 78 -32.56 16.20 34.60
CA ALA A 78 -31.12 16.31 34.84
C ALA A 78 -30.74 17.17 36.08
N ASN A 79 -31.70 17.61 36.90
CA ASN A 79 -31.39 18.26 38.18
C ASN A 79 -31.18 17.22 39.30
N LEU A 80 -29.92 16.86 39.54
CA LEU A 80 -29.46 16.18 40.75
C LEU A 80 -28.44 17.06 41.49
N GLU A 81 -28.94 18.10 42.17
CA GLU A 81 -28.34 18.54 43.41
C GLU A 81 -28.86 17.65 44.54
N LYS A 82 -27.92 17.21 45.41
CA LYS A 82 -28.07 16.40 46.64
C LYS A 82 -27.89 14.89 46.47
N LEU A 83 -26.64 14.45 46.61
CA LEU A 83 -26.20 13.44 47.57
C LEU A 83 -24.66 13.35 47.52
N GLU A 84 -23.99 14.28 48.20
CA GLU A 84 -22.62 14.06 48.67
C GLU A 84 -22.72 13.56 50.12
N ASP A 85 -22.44 12.27 50.32
CA ASP A 85 -22.04 11.72 51.62
C ASP A 85 -20.60 11.20 51.48
N PRO A 86 -19.59 11.91 52.01
CA PRO A 86 -18.17 11.56 51.83
C PRO A 86 -17.68 10.51 52.85
N SER A 87 -18.52 9.59 53.30
CA SER A 87 -18.18 8.64 54.38
C SER A 87 -18.11 7.17 53.97
N ILE A 88 -17.73 6.82 52.74
CA ILE A 88 -17.35 5.44 52.40
C ILE A 88 -16.15 5.43 51.44
N VAL A 89 -14.99 5.87 51.94
CA VAL A 89 -13.67 5.51 51.39
C VAL A 89 -12.77 5.10 52.56
N ALA A 90 -13.00 3.91 53.07
CA ALA A 90 -12.02 3.17 53.85
C ALA A 90 -12.24 1.67 53.61
N ASP A 91 -11.14 0.94 53.40
CA ASP A 91 -11.02 -0.50 53.16
C ASP A 91 -11.32 -1.06 51.75
N ALA A 92 -10.25 -1.12 50.95
CA ALA A 92 -10.04 -2.13 49.91
C ALA A 92 -8.54 -2.41 49.69
N THR A 93 -7.79 -2.69 50.76
CA THR A 93 -6.49 -3.37 50.69
C THR A 93 -6.67 -4.85 50.98
N THR A 94 -7.16 -5.61 49.99
CA THR A 94 -7.02 -7.08 49.92
C THR A 94 -7.28 -7.52 48.48
N ALA A 95 -6.22 -7.69 47.71
CA ALA A 95 -6.28 -8.35 46.41
C ALA A 95 -6.52 -9.86 46.61
N PRO A 96 -7.46 -10.49 45.88
CA PRO A 96 -7.57 -11.95 45.88
C PRO A 96 -6.37 -12.58 45.12
N PRO A 97 -5.96 -13.81 45.48
CA PRO A 97 -4.85 -14.48 44.84
C PRO A 97 -5.19 -14.85 43.39
N ARG A 98 -4.21 -14.68 42.50
CA ARG A 98 -4.29 -15.09 41.09
C ARG A 98 -4.52 -16.61 41.00
N PRO A 99 -5.39 -17.10 40.11
CA PRO A 99 -5.46 -18.52 39.79
C PRO A 99 -4.18 -18.95 39.07
N SER A 100 -3.53 -19.97 39.61
CA SER A 100 -2.38 -20.66 39.03
C SER A 100 -2.83 -21.42 37.77
N PHE A 101 -2.28 -21.07 36.61
CA PHE A 101 -2.42 -21.89 35.41
C PHE A 101 -1.50 -23.12 35.51
N PRO A 102 -1.97 -24.33 35.12
CA PRO A 102 -1.09 -25.49 35.06
C PRO A 102 -0.08 -25.34 33.92
N HIS A 103 1.18 -25.64 34.24
CA HIS A 103 2.27 -25.75 33.29
C HIS A 103 1.95 -26.76 32.19
N PHE A 104 1.87 -26.32 30.94
CA PHE A 104 1.99 -27.20 29.78
C PHE A 104 3.46 -27.61 29.64
N SER A 105 3.74 -28.90 29.81
CA SER A 105 5.01 -29.51 29.42
C SER A 105 5.04 -29.78 27.92
N PRO A 106 6.14 -29.49 27.21
CA PRO A 106 6.31 -29.82 25.81
C PRO A 106 6.89 -31.23 25.69
N SER A 107 6.05 -32.26 25.64
CA SER A 107 6.49 -33.60 25.25
C SER A 107 5.31 -34.45 24.77
N ALA A 108 4.91 -34.25 23.50
CA ALA A 108 4.11 -35.21 22.72
C ALA A 108 4.10 -34.82 21.23
N ALA A 109 5.26 -34.49 20.66
CA ALA A 109 5.44 -34.40 19.21
C ALA A 109 6.19 -35.64 18.72
N GLN A 110 5.56 -36.81 18.84
CA GLN A 110 5.99 -38.06 18.21
C GLN A 110 4.85 -39.08 18.26
N ALA A 111 4.04 -39.13 17.20
CA ALA A 111 3.33 -40.31 16.69
C ALA A 111 2.37 -39.88 15.57
N TYR A 112 2.91 -39.66 14.37
CA TYR A 112 2.12 -39.64 13.14
C TYR A 112 2.11 -41.08 12.62
N ASP A 113 1.00 -41.80 12.81
CA ASP A 113 0.81 -43.13 12.23
C ASP A 113 0.14 -43.04 10.84
N ARG A 114 0.64 -43.87 9.92
CA ARG A 114 0.36 -43.94 8.48
C ARG A 114 -0.92 -44.73 8.17
N SER A 115 -2.06 -44.36 8.72
CA SER A 115 -3.32 -45.09 8.42
C SER A 115 -4.52 -44.24 7.99
N GLY A 116 -4.40 -42.91 7.93
CA GLY A 116 -5.36 -42.07 7.20
C GLY A 116 -6.84 -42.29 7.56
N ARG A 117 -7.14 -42.66 8.81
CA ARG A 117 -8.51 -42.82 9.32
C ARG A 117 -8.64 -42.20 10.70
N TRP A 118 -9.61 -41.30 10.83
CA TRP A 118 -10.11 -40.80 12.10
C TRP A 118 -10.86 -41.92 12.83
N PRO A 119 -10.64 -42.13 14.14
CA PRO A 119 -11.44 -43.06 14.92
C PRO A 119 -12.85 -42.49 15.17
N HIS A 120 -13.83 -43.38 15.02
CA HIS A 120 -15.25 -43.16 15.17
C HIS A 120 -15.66 -42.48 16.49
N GLU A 121 -16.61 -41.56 16.36
CA GLU A 121 -17.38 -40.95 17.43
C GLU A 121 -17.98 -42.02 18.36
N SER A 122 -17.58 -41.98 19.62
CA SER A 122 -18.22 -42.73 20.71
C SER A 122 -19.21 -41.81 21.39
N GLY A 123 -20.48 -42.22 21.35
CA GLY A 123 -21.64 -41.41 21.72
C GLY A 123 -21.65 -40.91 23.16
N VAL A 124 -22.07 -39.65 23.29
CA VAL A 124 -22.63 -39.11 24.52
C VAL A 124 -24.14 -39.00 24.32
N HIS A 125 -24.87 -39.79 25.10
CA HIS A 125 -26.32 -39.69 25.24
C HIS A 125 -26.70 -38.31 25.80
N LEU A 126 -27.39 -37.49 24.99
CA LEU A 126 -28.17 -36.36 25.50
C LEU A 126 -29.65 -36.80 25.65
N PRO A 127 -30.32 -36.41 26.74
CA PRO A 127 -31.71 -36.77 26.96
C PRO A 127 -32.61 -35.99 26.00
N VAL A 128 -33.39 -36.74 25.23
CA VAL A 128 -34.55 -36.25 24.47
C VAL A 128 -35.65 -35.90 25.47
N GLY A 129 -36.02 -34.62 25.54
CA GLY A 129 -37.24 -34.22 26.25
C GLY A 129 -37.27 -32.78 26.73
N ALA A 130 -37.55 -31.83 25.82
CA ALA A 130 -38.39 -30.66 26.05
C ALA A 130 -38.32 -29.74 24.81
N THR A 131 -39.21 -29.98 23.85
CA THR A 131 -39.60 -28.95 22.88
C THR A 131 -40.35 -27.85 23.64
N ARG A 132 -39.62 -26.85 24.14
CA ARG A 132 -40.23 -25.59 24.57
C ARG A 132 -40.49 -24.81 23.28
N ALA A 133 -41.76 -24.75 22.88
CA ALA A 133 -42.20 -23.87 21.82
C ALA A 133 -41.80 -22.43 22.19
N ASP A 134 -40.92 -21.83 21.40
CA ASP A 134 -40.63 -20.41 21.47
C ASP A 134 -41.93 -19.66 21.18
N ALA A 135 -42.51 -19.09 22.23
CA ALA A 135 -43.55 -18.09 22.08
C ALA A 135 -42.92 -16.90 21.35
N PRO A 136 -43.57 -16.34 20.31
CA PRO A 136 -43.09 -15.12 19.69
C PRO A 136 -43.02 -14.04 20.78
N MET A 137 -41.83 -13.50 21.04
CA MET A 137 -41.70 -12.32 21.87
C MET A 137 -42.54 -11.24 21.20
N ALA A 138 -43.68 -10.90 21.81
CA ALA A 138 -44.50 -9.79 21.38
C ALA A 138 -43.62 -8.55 21.43
N THR A 139 -43.31 -7.99 20.26
CA THR A 139 -42.79 -6.63 20.14
C THR A 139 -43.74 -5.73 20.93
N PRO A 140 -43.27 -4.99 21.95
CA PRO A 140 -44.13 -4.03 22.62
C PRO A 140 -44.70 -3.09 21.55
N ALA A 141 -46.00 -2.82 21.64
CA ALA A 141 -46.61 -1.81 20.79
C ALA A 141 -45.87 -0.48 21.02
N LEU A 142 -45.73 0.33 19.97
CA LEU A 142 -44.99 1.60 20.04
C LEU A 142 -45.53 2.53 21.14
N ASP A 143 -46.78 2.33 21.55
CA ASP A 143 -47.50 3.09 22.58
C ASP A 143 -47.07 2.77 24.03
N ASP A 144 -46.23 1.76 24.27
CA ASP A 144 -45.75 1.37 25.61
C ASP A 144 -44.35 1.93 25.98
N ILE A 145 -43.76 2.78 25.12
CA ILE A 145 -42.48 3.43 25.42
C ILE A 145 -42.72 4.57 26.41
N THR A 146 -42.60 4.27 27.70
CA THR A 146 -42.70 5.29 28.75
C THR A 146 -41.49 6.24 28.73
N PRO A 147 -41.67 7.52 29.13
CA PRO A 147 -40.56 8.47 29.30
C PRO A 147 -39.44 7.94 30.21
N GLU A 148 -39.80 7.09 31.17
CA GLU A 148 -38.88 6.47 32.12
C GLU A 148 -37.98 5.42 31.45
N MET A 149 -38.50 4.68 30.46
CA MET A 149 -37.70 3.78 29.62
C MET A 149 -36.75 4.55 28.70
N LEU A 150 -37.20 5.68 28.12
CA LEU A 150 -36.34 6.56 27.32
C LEU A 150 -35.22 7.16 28.16
N ASN A 151 -35.51 7.66 29.36
CA ASN A 151 -34.50 8.18 30.29
C ASN A 151 -33.51 7.07 30.70
N ARG A 152 -33.98 5.85 30.95
CA ARG A 152 -33.11 4.72 31.28
C ARG A 152 -32.20 4.34 30.11
N LEU A 153 -32.70 4.36 28.88
CA LEU A 153 -31.91 4.16 27.67
C LEU A 153 -30.88 5.28 27.50
N GLN A 154 -31.29 6.54 27.62
CA GLN A 154 -30.40 7.70 27.53
C GLN A 154 -29.26 7.60 28.56
N LYS A 155 -29.57 7.36 29.84
CA LYS A 155 -28.57 7.13 30.89
C LYS A 155 -27.64 5.95 30.60
N THR A 156 -28.15 4.90 29.97
CA THR A 156 -27.34 3.74 29.57
C THR A 156 -26.40 4.11 28.43
N PHE A 157 -26.86 4.89 27.44
CA PHE A 157 -26.02 5.45 26.38
C PHE A 157 -24.96 6.41 26.92
N ASP A 158 -25.32 7.33 27.81
CA ASP A 158 -24.39 8.28 28.43
C ASP A 158 -23.32 7.55 29.26
N ARG A 159 -23.73 6.53 30.02
CA ARG A 159 -22.79 5.67 30.76
C ARG A 159 -21.87 4.89 29.83
N TYR A 160 -22.38 4.35 28.74
CA TYR A 160 -21.59 3.65 27.72
C TYR A 160 -20.59 4.60 27.05
N ASN A 161 -21.03 5.80 26.67
CA ASN A 161 -20.18 6.85 26.11
C ASN A 161 -19.10 7.29 27.10
N HIS A 162 -19.44 7.44 28.39
CA HIS A 162 -18.47 7.72 29.45
C HIS A 162 -17.45 6.60 29.65
N LEU A 163 -17.88 5.33 29.61
CA LEU A 163 -16.98 4.19 29.70
C LEU A 163 -16.06 4.10 28.48
N GLN A 164 -16.59 4.33 27.27
CA GLN A 164 -15.76 4.43 26.07
C GLN A 164 -14.78 5.61 26.15
N ALA A 165 -15.21 6.77 26.63
CA ALA A 165 -14.34 7.93 26.83
C ALA A 165 -13.25 7.67 27.88
N ALA A 166 -13.58 6.96 28.96
CA ALA A 166 -12.63 6.52 30.00
C ALA A 166 -11.62 5.50 29.45
N GLN A 167 -12.08 4.53 28.65
CA GLN A 167 -11.23 3.54 28.00
C GLN A 167 -10.31 4.19 26.95
N ARG A 168 -10.80 5.19 26.21
CA ARG A 168 -10.00 6.03 25.28
C ARG A 168 -9.02 6.97 25.99
N SER A 169 -9.20 7.23 27.29
CA SER A 169 -8.30 8.10 28.07
C SER A 169 -7.25 7.36 28.89
N ALA A 170 -7.26 6.02 28.90
CA ALA A 170 -6.13 5.25 29.35
C ALA A 170 -4.90 5.55 28.47
N PRO A 171 -3.68 5.70 29.04
CA PRO A 171 -2.48 5.93 28.25
C PRO A 171 -2.22 4.72 27.36
N ARG A 172 -2.57 4.85 26.08
CA ARG A 172 -2.26 3.89 25.02
C ARG A 172 -0.93 4.29 24.40
N THR A 173 -0.02 3.35 24.29
CA THR A 173 1.22 3.51 23.51
C THR A 173 0.90 3.46 22.02
N LEU A 174 1.58 4.26 21.20
CA LEU A 174 1.49 4.16 19.75
C LEU A 174 1.77 2.73 19.26
N SER A 175 0.83 2.17 18.48
CA SER A 175 1.05 0.92 17.75
C SER A 175 1.93 1.16 16.50
N ASP A 176 2.42 0.09 15.87
CA ASP A 176 3.17 0.20 14.60
C ASP A 176 2.30 0.83 13.49
N GLU A 177 1.01 0.50 13.44
CA GLU A 177 0.07 1.12 12.50
C GLU A 177 -0.10 2.62 12.77
N ASP A 178 -0.20 3.02 14.04
CA ASP A 178 -0.28 4.42 14.42
C ASP A 178 0.98 5.17 13.96
N ARG A 179 2.18 4.59 14.16
CA ARG A 179 3.45 5.20 13.72
C ARG A 179 3.51 5.37 12.19
N LEU A 180 3.07 4.37 11.44
CA LEU A 180 2.97 4.47 9.98
C LEU A 180 2.01 5.56 9.54
N LEU A 181 0.83 5.66 10.19
CA LEU A 181 -0.14 6.73 9.95
C LEU A 181 0.46 8.12 10.23
N LEU A 182 1.22 8.27 11.32
CA LEU A 182 1.89 9.52 11.68
C LEU A 182 2.95 9.90 10.65
N HIS A 183 3.81 8.96 10.24
CA HIS A 183 4.80 9.21 9.20
C HIS A 183 4.14 9.58 7.88
N ALA A 184 3.14 8.84 7.42
CA ALA A 184 2.40 9.16 6.21
C ALA A 184 1.72 10.54 6.27
N SER A 185 1.22 10.94 7.44
CA SER A 185 0.64 12.27 7.66
C SER A 185 1.70 13.37 7.56
N LEU A 186 2.86 13.18 8.20
CA LEU A 186 3.97 14.14 8.17
C LEU A 186 4.61 14.24 6.78
N ASP A 187 4.81 13.12 6.09
CA ASP A 187 5.37 13.08 4.74
C ASP A 187 4.47 13.83 3.75
N LEU A 188 3.15 13.62 3.84
CA LEU A 188 2.18 14.34 2.99
C LEU A 188 2.16 15.84 3.28
N LEU A 189 2.29 16.22 4.54
CA LEU A 189 2.39 17.62 4.96
C LEU A 189 3.72 18.23 4.47
N GLY A 190 4.82 17.47 4.44
CA GLY A 190 6.14 17.96 4.09
C GLY A 190 6.69 18.96 5.11
N ASP A 191 7.75 19.68 4.71
CA ASP A 191 8.49 20.58 5.60
C ASP A 191 7.63 21.78 6.08
N ALA A 192 7.32 21.81 7.38
CA ALA A 192 6.57 22.89 8.02
C ALA A 192 7.36 24.20 8.14
N SER A 193 8.70 24.16 7.95
CA SER A 193 9.56 25.34 7.99
C SER A 193 9.64 26.08 6.64
N LEU A 194 8.92 25.62 5.62
CA LEU A 194 8.94 26.24 4.30
C LEU A 194 8.11 27.53 4.28
N GLN A 195 8.76 28.65 3.91
CA GLN A 195 8.07 29.93 3.77
C GLN A 195 7.17 29.98 2.53
N ILE A 196 5.88 30.28 2.74
CA ILE A 196 4.88 30.40 1.67
C ILE A 196 4.88 31.83 1.14
N ARG A 197 5.62 32.08 0.04
CA ARG A 197 5.80 33.42 -0.53
C ARG A 197 5.01 33.66 -1.82
N THR A 198 4.72 32.60 -2.55
CA THR A 198 4.14 32.66 -3.90
C THR A 198 2.76 32.02 -3.96
N ARG A 199 1.92 32.43 -4.92
CA ARG A 199 0.60 31.83 -5.15
C ARG A 199 0.67 30.33 -5.43
N ARG A 200 1.68 29.89 -6.19
CA ARG A 200 1.91 28.45 -6.44
C ARG A 200 2.15 27.68 -5.14
N GLN A 201 2.95 28.23 -4.22
CA GLN A 201 3.17 27.62 -2.90
C GLN A 201 1.90 27.63 -2.05
N GLN A 202 1.09 28.68 -2.11
CA GLN A 202 -0.20 28.75 -1.41
C GLN A 202 -1.17 27.66 -1.88
N VAL A 203 -1.30 27.48 -3.20
CA VAL A 203 -2.14 26.43 -3.80
C VAL A 203 -1.65 25.04 -3.38
N ALA A 204 -0.35 24.77 -3.54
CA ALA A 204 0.24 23.49 -3.18
C ALA A 204 0.08 23.17 -1.68
N GLU A 205 0.21 24.19 -0.83
CA GLU A 205 -0.03 24.02 0.61
C GLU A 205 -1.48 23.69 0.91
N LEU A 206 -2.42 24.42 0.30
CA LEU A 206 -3.84 24.17 0.47
C LEU A 206 -4.22 22.74 0.06
N GLU A 207 -3.71 22.27 -1.08
CA GLU A 207 -3.94 20.90 -1.57
C GLU A 207 -3.39 19.84 -0.61
N ARG A 208 -2.20 20.06 -0.03
CA ARG A 208 -1.65 19.16 1.01
C ARG A 208 -2.55 19.12 2.23
N LEU A 209 -2.97 20.28 2.75
CA LEU A 209 -3.86 20.36 3.90
C LEU A 209 -5.21 19.67 3.62
N GLU A 210 -5.79 19.87 2.42
CA GLU A 210 -7.08 19.27 2.05
C GLU A 210 -6.96 17.76 1.95
N THR A 211 -5.86 17.27 1.39
CA THR A 211 -5.59 15.83 1.26
C THR A 211 -5.45 15.17 2.63
N VAL A 212 -4.70 15.77 3.56
CA VAL A 212 -4.53 15.27 4.93
C VAL A 212 -5.88 15.24 5.65
N LEU A 213 -6.65 16.31 5.53
CA LEU A 213 -7.93 16.44 6.20
C LEU A 213 -8.93 15.38 5.73
N VAL A 214 -8.97 15.10 4.42
CA VAL A 214 -9.87 14.07 3.86
C VAL A 214 -9.40 12.65 4.19
N ARG A 215 -8.09 12.38 4.17
CA ARG A 215 -7.57 11.01 4.28
C ARG A 215 -7.35 10.54 5.73
N TYR A 216 -6.97 11.44 6.62
CA TYR A 216 -6.40 11.06 7.91
C TYR A 216 -7.11 11.62 9.13
N LEU A 217 -7.88 12.72 8.99
CA LEU A 217 -8.45 13.41 10.15
C LEU A 217 -9.31 12.50 11.02
N GLU A 218 -10.18 11.67 10.43
CA GLU A 218 -11.03 10.74 11.19
C GLU A 218 -10.19 9.72 11.99
N ARG A 219 -9.13 9.17 11.37
CA ARG A 219 -8.23 8.19 12.01
C ARG A 219 -7.42 8.80 13.15
N TRP A 220 -7.20 10.12 13.15
CA TRP A 220 -6.51 10.78 14.26
C TRP A 220 -7.31 10.74 15.57
N GLY A 221 -8.63 10.53 15.51
CA GLY A 221 -9.47 10.35 16.70
C GLY A 221 -9.12 9.12 17.54
N ASP A 222 -8.50 8.11 16.92
CA ASP A 222 -8.10 6.86 17.56
C ASP A 222 -6.68 6.91 18.15
N LEU A 223 -5.91 7.95 17.81
CA LEU A 223 -4.55 8.15 18.31
C LEU A 223 -4.56 8.55 19.79
N PRO A 224 -3.44 8.32 20.52
CA PRO A 224 -3.27 8.88 21.86
C PRO A 224 -3.56 10.38 21.88
N LYS A 225 -4.29 10.85 22.91
CA LYS A 225 -4.75 12.26 22.97
C LYS A 225 -3.64 13.29 22.75
N ARG A 226 -2.45 13.03 23.29
CA ARG A 226 -1.27 13.91 23.13
C ARG A 226 -0.80 14.00 21.68
N THR A 227 -0.96 12.93 20.92
CA THR A 227 -0.58 12.84 19.50
C THR A 227 -1.63 13.46 18.61
N ASN A 228 -2.91 13.15 18.84
CA ASN A 228 -4.02 13.85 18.16
C ASN A 228 -3.93 15.37 18.42
N HIS A 229 -3.68 15.80 19.65
CA HIS A 229 -3.50 17.21 20.00
C HIS A 229 -2.36 17.86 19.19
N ALA A 230 -1.21 17.20 19.10
CA ALA A 230 -0.05 17.71 18.38
C ALA A 230 -0.33 17.83 16.87
N LEU A 231 -0.96 16.83 16.25
CA LEU A 231 -1.34 16.84 14.83
C LEU A 231 -2.42 17.87 14.51
N SER A 232 -3.46 17.95 15.34
CA SER A 232 -4.51 18.96 15.20
C SER A 232 -3.95 20.37 15.33
N SER A 233 -3.00 20.58 16.26
CA SER A 233 -2.31 21.86 16.42
C SER A 233 -1.37 22.17 15.25
N LEU A 234 -0.65 21.17 14.72
CA LEU A 234 0.16 21.30 13.52
C LEU A 234 -0.69 21.77 12.31
N LEU A 235 -1.80 21.08 12.03
CA LEU A 235 -2.65 21.41 10.90
C LEU A 235 -3.27 22.81 11.04
N THR A 236 -3.66 23.17 12.26
CA THR A 236 -4.19 24.51 12.57
C THR A 236 -3.13 25.59 12.36
N ALA A 237 -1.90 25.39 12.85
CA ALA A 237 -0.81 26.34 12.67
C ALA A 237 -0.46 26.53 11.18
N ARG A 238 -0.40 25.45 10.40
CA ARG A 238 -0.17 25.54 8.94
C ARG A 238 -1.30 26.26 8.19
N ALA A 239 -2.55 25.98 8.55
CA ALA A 239 -3.70 26.69 7.99
C ALA A 239 -3.64 28.20 8.31
N ARG A 240 -3.16 28.59 9.50
CA ARG A 240 -2.94 29.99 9.88
C ARG A 240 -1.79 30.64 9.11
N THR A 241 -0.65 29.95 8.98
CA THR A 241 0.45 30.40 8.13
C THR A 241 -0.02 30.67 6.70
N LEU A 242 -0.83 29.77 6.14
CA LEU A 242 -1.41 29.94 4.81
C LEU A 242 -2.41 31.11 4.75
N GLN A 243 -3.27 31.27 5.77
CA GLN A 243 -4.20 32.39 5.89
C GLN A 243 -3.47 33.75 5.88
N GLU A 244 -2.37 33.87 6.63
CA GLU A 244 -1.53 35.08 6.64
C GLU A 244 -0.82 35.30 5.31
N ALA A 245 -0.28 34.24 4.70
CA ALA A 245 0.43 34.31 3.43
C ALA A 245 -0.46 34.76 2.27
N ILE A 246 -1.74 34.38 2.26
CA ILE A 246 -2.73 34.82 1.27
C ILE A 246 -3.00 36.33 1.41
N GLY A 247 -3.11 36.83 2.65
CA GLY A 247 -3.35 38.24 2.94
C GLY A 247 -4.67 38.77 2.35
N HIS A 248 -4.67 40.02 1.88
CA HIS A 248 -5.84 40.70 1.29
C HIS A 248 -5.61 41.08 -0.18
N ARG A 249 -4.87 40.25 -0.92
CA ARG A 249 -4.60 40.49 -2.33
C ARG A 249 -5.86 40.21 -3.16
N ARG A 250 -6.14 41.08 -4.13
CA ARG A 250 -7.26 40.92 -5.05
C ARG A 250 -7.03 39.69 -5.94
N GLY A 251 -8.01 38.79 -6.03
CA GLY A 251 -7.93 37.57 -6.84
C GLY A 251 -7.56 36.28 -6.08
N ASP A 252 -7.40 36.35 -4.76
CA ASP A 252 -7.17 35.20 -3.87
C ASP A 252 -8.40 34.86 -3.01
N GLU A 253 -9.58 35.39 -3.37
CA GLU A 253 -10.82 35.20 -2.60
C GLU A 253 -11.26 33.73 -2.51
N ASP A 254 -10.96 32.93 -3.54
CA ASP A 254 -11.23 31.49 -3.54
C ASP A 254 -10.33 30.73 -2.56
N LEU A 255 -9.01 30.98 -2.61
CA LEU A 255 -8.04 30.37 -1.68
C LEU A 255 -8.39 30.71 -0.23
N ARG A 256 -8.71 31.97 0.05
CA ARG A 256 -9.13 32.41 1.38
C ARG A 256 -10.37 31.68 1.86
N ARG A 257 -11.41 31.58 1.01
CA ARG A 257 -12.66 30.87 1.37
C ARG A 257 -12.39 29.39 1.67
N ARG A 258 -11.56 28.73 0.87
CA ARG A 258 -11.18 27.33 1.07
C ARG A 258 -10.41 27.15 2.38
N VAL A 259 -9.42 27.98 2.67
CA VAL A 259 -8.70 27.98 3.96
C VAL A 259 -9.65 28.25 5.14
N GLU A 260 -10.57 29.21 5.02
CA GLU A 260 -11.54 29.50 6.08
C GLU A 260 -12.48 28.31 6.37
N ALA A 261 -12.77 27.48 5.36
CA ALA A 261 -13.57 26.26 5.52
C ALA A 261 -12.85 25.14 6.30
N PHE A 262 -11.53 25.23 6.51
CA PHE A 262 -10.80 24.26 7.35
C PHE A 262 -11.15 24.37 8.82
N PHE A 263 -11.24 25.60 9.36
CA PHE A 263 -11.37 25.81 10.79
C PHE A 263 -12.66 25.20 11.37
N PRO A 264 -13.84 25.30 10.72
CA PRO A 264 -15.03 24.59 11.18
C PRO A 264 -14.87 23.07 11.22
N ARG A 265 -14.20 22.46 10.22
CA ARG A 265 -13.97 21.01 10.17
C ARG A 265 -13.02 20.55 11.27
N LEU A 266 -11.93 21.29 11.49
CA LEU A 266 -10.99 21.03 12.59
C LEU A 266 -11.63 21.25 13.96
N SER A 267 -12.49 22.27 14.08
CA SER A 267 -13.24 22.53 15.32
C SER A 267 -14.23 21.42 15.63
N ALA A 268 -14.95 20.90 14.62
CA ALA A 268 -15.84 19.76 14.77
C ALA A 268 -15.06 18.51 15.23
N HIS A 269 -13.95 18.21 14.56
CA HIS A 269 -13.08 17.09 14.95
C HIS A 269 -12.53 17.23 16.37
N ALA A 270 -12.06 18.42 16.76
CA ALA A 270 -11.56 18.66 18.11
C ALA A 270 -12.67 18.56 19.17
N LYS A 271 -13.90 18.96 18.85
CA LYS A 271 -15.07 18.80 19.73
C LYS A 271 -15.42 17.33 19.92
N GLU A 272 -15.37 16.54 18.84
CA GLU A 272 -15.71 15.12 18.85
C GLU A 272 -14.64 14.26 19.55
N THR A 273 -13.38 14.45 19.21
CA THR A 273 -12.27 13.61 19.68
C THR A 273 -11.68 14.08 21.01
N GLN A 274 -12.00 15.32 21.42
CA GLN A 274 -11.53 15.95 22.65
C GLN A 274 -10.02 15.77 22.90
N PRO A 275 -9.14 16.15 21.93
CA PRO A 275 -7.70 15.98 22.08
C PRO A 275 -7.11 16.94 23.12
N GLY A 276 -7.89 17.94 23.54
CA GLY A 276 -7.47 19.07 24.38
C GLY A 276 -7.70 20.39 23.65
N THR A 277 -7.29 21.50 24.26
CA THR A 277 -7.42 22.82 23.65
C THR A 277 -6.41 22.98 22.52
N VAL A 278 -6.90 23.04 21.27
CA VAL A 278 -6.09 23.28 20.07
C VAL A 278 -5.96 24.79 19.85
N HIS A 279 -4.74 25.30 20.00
CA HIS A 279 -4.43 26.72 19.82
C HIS A 279 -4.54 27.11 18.34
N GLY A 280 -4.95 28.35 18.05
CA GLY A 280 -5.14 28.84 16.67
C GLY A 280 -6.51 28.55 16.03
N LEU A 281 -7.41 27.79 16.65
CA LEU A 281 -8.78 27.60 16.11
C LEU A 281 -9.64 28.86 16.22
N ALA A 282 -9.55 29.60 17.33
CA ALA A 282 -10.25 30.88 17.51
C ALA A 282 -9.61 32.00 16.68
N ARG A 283 -10.42 32.90 16.11
CA ARG A 283 -9.98 33.93 15.15
C ARG A 283 -8.98 34.94 15.72
N ASP A 284 -9.08 35.20 17.01
CA ASP A 284 -8.30 36.16 17.79
C ASP A 284 -7.02 35.59 18.39
N HIS A 285 -6.78 34.29 18.24
CA HIS A 285 -5.51 33.70 18.65
C HIS A 285 -4.35 34.28 17.84
N LEU A 286 -3.25 34.56 18.53
CA LEU A 286 -1.94 34.91 17.98
C LEU A 286 -0.99 33.70 18.08
N PRO A 287 0.07 33.61 17.26
CA PRO A 287 1.06 32.52 17.40
C PRO A 287 1.69 32.51 18.80
N ARG A 288 2.11 31.33 19.26
CA ARG A 288 2.76 31.18 20.59
C ARG A 288 4.27 31.38 20.52
N GLU A 289 4.87 30.96 19.42
CA GLU A 289 6.24 31.29 19.04
C GLU A 289 6.25 32.68 18.36
N ALA A 290 7.25 32.99 17.52
CA ALA A 290 7.26 34.28 16.82
C ALA A 290 6.30 34.32 15.63
N THR A 291 6.02 33.18 14.99
CA THR A 291 5.14 33.07 13.81
C THR A 291 4.34 31.76 13.83
N TRP A 292 3.22 31.68 13.09
CA TRP A 292 2.49 30.41 12.93
C TRP A 292 3.31 29.32 12.24
N GLN A 293 4.29 29.70 11.44
CA GLN A 293 5.22 28.77 10.81
C GLN A 293 6.15 28.12 11.84
N GLU A 294 6.60 28.89 12.82
CA GLU A 294 7.37 28.35 13.95
C GLU A 294 6.50 27.47 14.86
N ASP A 295 5.25 27.87 15.13
CA ASP A 295 4.28 27.00 15.84
C ASP A 295 4.12 25.66 15.10
N ALA A 296 4.02 25.67 13.76
CA ALA A 296 3.92 24.46 12.97
C ALA A 296 5.20 23.60 13.09
N ALA A 297 6.39 24.19 12.95
CA ALA A 297 7.66 23.47 13.13
C ALA A 297 7.80 22.87 14.54
N HIS A 298 7.40 23.62 15.58
CA HIS A 298 7.34 23.15 16.96
C HIS A 298 6.44 21.91 17.09
N HIS A 299 5.27 21.93 16.46
CA HIS A 299 4.34 20.79 16.51
C HIS A 299 4.84 19.58 15.71
N VAL A 300 5.55 19.77 14.59
CA VAL A 300 6.23 18.67 13.88
C VAL A 300 7.25 18.00 14.81
N ALA A 301 8.13 18.79 15.44
CA ALA A 301 9.13 18.27 16.37
C ALA A 301 8.48 17.50 17.53
N ARG A 302 7.34 17.97 18.05
CA ARG A 302 6.58 17.25 19.09
C ARG A 302 6.01 15.92 18.61
N VAL A 303 5.46 15.85 17.39
CA VAL A 303 4.95 14.57 16.83
C VAL A 303 6.10 13.59 16.65
N LEU A 304 7.23 14.03 16.08
CA LEU A 304 8.42 13.19 15.91
C LEU A 304 8.97 12.68 17.24
N ALA A 305 9.08 13.54 18.24
CA ALA A 305 9.51 13.14 19.58
C ALA A 305 8.57 12.10 20.22
N GLN A 306 7.27 12.16 19.96
CA GLN A 306 6.32 11.14 20.42
C GLN A 306 6.51 9.81 19.71
N ILE A 307 6.73 9.82 18.39
CA ILE A 307 7.05 8.61 17.62
C ILE A 307 8.31 7.96 18.19
N GLU A 308 9.34 8.74 18.50
CA GLU A 308 10.62 8.27 19.06
C GLU A 308 10.50 7.79 20.51
N THR A 309 9.75 8.49 21.36
CA THR A 309 9.64 8.16 22.80
C THR A 309 8.78 6.92 23.02
N GLU A 310 7.71 6.76 22.24
CA GLU A 310 6.79 5.62 22.37
C GLU A 310 7.15 4.45 21.44
N GLY A 311 8.05 4.67 20.47
CA GLY A 311 8.66 3.66 19.62
C GLY A 311 10.03 3.24 20.12
N GLY A 312 10.10 2.09 20.81
CA GLY A 312 11.39 1.46 21.09
C GLY A 312 12.19 1.26 19.79
N GLU A 313 13.46 1.68 19.80
CA GLU A 313 14.34 1.91 18.63
C GLU A 313 13.72 2.86 17.56
N PRO A 314 14.40 3.95 17.16
CA PRO A 314 13.88 4.92 16.20
C PRO A 314 13.31 4.24 14.95
N PHE A 315 12.07 4.56 14.57
CA PHE A 315 11.39 4.03 13.37
C PHE A 315 12.16 4.34 12.06
N SER A 316 13.08 5.32 12.10
CA SER A 316 14.05 5.62 11.04
C SER A 316 15.14 4.54 10.85
N ARG A 317 15.27 3.58 11.77
CA ARG A 317 16.23 2.47 11.69
C ARG A 317 15.65 1.16 11.16
N ARG A 318 14.32 1.04 10.99
CA ARG A 318 13.74 -0.16 10.39
C ARG A 318 13.84 -0.03 8.86
N PRO A 319 14.71 -0.81 8.22
CA PRO A 319 15.01 -0.58 6.80
C PRO A 319 13.79 -0.87 5.89
N GLU A 320 12.89 -1.73 6.33
CA GLU A 320 11.58 -2.01 5.68
C GLU A 320 10.67 -0.78 5.59
N ASP A 321 10.61 0.05 6.63
CA ASP A 321 9.74 1.24 6.64
C ASP A 321 10.30 2.34 5.71
N ALA A 322 11.62 2.46 5.68
CA ALA A 322 12.31 3.32 4.74
C ALA A 322 12.12 2.84 3.28
N LEU A 323 12.13 1.52 3.06
CA LEU A 323 11.83 0.91 1.75
C LEU A 323 10.36 1.16 1.34
N GLY A 324 9.42 1.08 2.28
CA GLY A 324 8.02 1.42 2.06
C GLY A 324 7.81 2.89 1.66
N ARG A 325 8.53 3.81 2.31
CA ARG A 325 8.54 5.24 1.93
C ARG A 325 9.15 5.47 0.56
N LEU A 326 10.29 4.84 0.25
CA LEU A 326 10.89 4.90 -1.08
C LEU A 326 9.92 4.42 -2.15
N ALA A 327 9.21 3.31 -1.90
CA ALA A 327 8.20 2.79 -2.83
C ALA A 327 7.06 3.77 -3.10
N ASN A 328 6.59 4.48 -2.07
CA ASN A 328 5.54 5.49 -2.22
C ASN A 328 6.06 6.69 -3.03
N ASP A 329 7.27 7.13 -2.77
CA ASP A 329 7.85 8.28 -3.45
C ASP A 329 8.14 8.01 -4.92
N VAL A 330 8.62 6.80 -5.27
CA VAL A 330 8.77 6.36 -6.67
C VAL A 330 7.43 6.47 -7.42
N ARG A 331 6.32 6.02 -6.82
CA ARG A 331 4.98 6.15 -7.43
C ARG A 331 4.55 7.61 -7.64
N ASN A 332 5.09 8.53 -6.84
CA ASN A 332 4.82 9.97 -6.93
C ASN A 332 5.83 10.71 -7.85
N GLY A 333 6.65 9.97 -8.61
CA GLY A 333 7.59 10.54 -9.58
C GLY A 333 8.89 11.03 -8.93
N LEU A 334 9.46 10.25 -8.00
CA LEU A 334 10.75 10.56 -7.39
C LEU A 334 11.85 10.70 -8.46
N PRO A 335 12.61 11.81 -8.50
CA PRO A 335 13.72 11.96 -9.44
C PRO A 335 14.84 10.94 -9.20
N LEU A 336 15.50 10.50 -10.29
CA LEU A 336 16.58 9.50 -10.29
C LEU A 336 17.68 9.78 -9.24
N ALA A 337 18.15 11.02 -9.14
CA ALA A 337 19.20 11.40 -8.18
C ALA A 337 18.77 11.20 -6.72
N ILE A 338 17.52 11.53 -6.38
CA ILE A 338 16.99 11.36 -5.02
C ILE A 338 16.68 9.89 -4.73
N PHE A 339 16.22 9.15 -5.74
CA PHE A 339 16.06 7.70 -5.63
C PHE A 339 17.38 7.02 -5.26
N ALA A 340 18.46 7.37 -5.97
CA ALA A 340 19.79 6.80 -5.77
C ALA A 340 20.35 7.07 -4.37
N GLU A 341 20.26 8.31 -3.89
CA GLU A 341 20.68 8.69 -2.54
C GLU A 341 19.95 7.85 -1.48
N ARG A 342 18.63 7.66 -1.64
CA ARG A 342 17.82 6.88 -0.69
C ARG A 342 18.05 5.39 -0.79
N ALA A 343 18.27 4.87 -2.00
CA ALA A 343 18.64 3.48 -2.20
C ALA A 343 19.99 3.18 -1.53
N ALA A 344 20.99 4.06 -1.68
CA ALA A 344 22.28 3.94 -1.01
C ALA A 344 22.11 3.93 0.52
N ALA A 345 21.31 4.86 1.06
CA ALA A 345 21.02 4.91 2.50
C ALA A 345 20.33 3.62 3.03
N LEU A 346 19.50 2.96 2.20
CA LEU A 346 18.88 1.67 2.55
C LEU A 346 19.90 0.53 2.59
N LEU A 347 20.83 0.50 1.63
CA LEU A 347 21.92 -0.48 1.61
C LEU A 347 22.84 -0.29 2.82
N ASP A 348 23.19 0.95 3.15
CA ASP A 348 23.97 1.29 4.35
C ASP A 348 23.24 0.92 5.65
N ALA A 349 21.90 0.98 5.65
CA ALA A 349 21.05 0.53 6.75
C ALA A 349 20.90 -1.01 6.81
N GLY A 350 21.52 -1.75 5.89
CA GLY A 350 21.57 -3.22 5.89
C GLY A 350 20.46 -3.91 5.08
N ILE A 351 19.73 -3.20 4.21
CA ILE A 351 18.90 -3.88 3.19
C ILE A 351 19.83 -4.62 2.24
N GLU A 352 19.53 -5.91 2.00
CA GLU A 352 20.27 -6.71 1.04
C GLU A 352 20.10 -6.14 -0.38
N PRO A 353 21.17 -6.01 -1.18
CA PRO A 353 21.10 -5.43 -2.53
C PRO A 353 20.19 -6.18 -3.50
N ASP A 354 19.94 -7.47 -3.26
CA ASP A 354 19.05 -8.36 -4.01
C ASP A 354 17.64 -8.43 -3.42
N ASN A 355 17.32 -7.60 -2.42
CA ASN A 355 15.97 -7.50 -1.89
C ASN A 355 14.97 -7.23 -3.01
N GLU A 356 14.01 -8.15 -3.19
CA GLU A 356 13.08 -8.17 -4.34
C GLU A 356 12.34 -6.84 -4.52
N ARG A 357 11.92 -6.20 -3.41
CA ARG A 357 11.21 -4.92 -3.46
C ARG A 357 12.10 -3.79 -3.94
N LEU A 358 13.33 -3.70 -3.43
CA LEU A 358 14.28 -2.66 -3.84
C LEU A 358 14.70 -2.85 -5.31
N VAL A 359 14.99 -4.09 -5.72
CA VAL A 359 15.32 -4.43 -7.11
C VAL A 359 14.17 -4.02 -8.03
N ARG A 360 12.93 -4.42 -7.71
CA ARG A 360 11.76 -4.09 -8.53
C ARG A 360 11.54 -2.57 -8.66
N LEU A 361 11.68 -1.82 -7.56
CA LEU A 361 11.59 -0.35 -7.60
C LEU A 361 12.69 0.28 -8.46
N SER A 362 13.87 -0.35 -8.48
CA SER A 362 15.03 0.12 -9.23
C SER A 362 14.95 -0.18 -10.73
N MET A 363 14.12 -1.15 -11.16
CA MET A 363 13.99 -1.52 -12.57
C MET A 363 13.43 -0.40 -13.44
N ASP A 364 12.70 0.56 -12.87
CA ASP A 364 12.15 1.72 -13.57
C ASP A 364 13.17 2.86 -13.76
N TYR A 365 14.37 2.73 -13.17
CA TYR A 365 15.40 3.76 -13.17
C TYR A 365 16.64 3.34 -13.96
N GLU A 366 17.26 4.29 -14.65
CA GLU A 366 18.53 4.12 -15.37
C GLU A 366 19.71 4.26 -14.39
N LEU A 367 19.84 3.32 -13.45
CA LEU A 367 20.89 3.36 -12.43
C LEU A 367 22.32 3.35 -13.01
N GLU A 368 22.49 2.97 -14.28
CA GLU A 368 23.77 2.99 -14.96
C GLU A 368 24.32 4.40 -15.17
N GLU A 369 23.47 5.42 -15.20
CA GLU A 369 23.88 6.82 -15.34
C GLU A 369 24.51 7.39 -14.07
N ILE A 370 24.39 6.70 -12.94
CA ILE A 370 24.82 7.18 -11.63
C ILE A 370 26.16 6.55 -11.26
N ASP A 371 27.16 7.40 -11.07
CA ASP A 371 28.49 7.00 -10.62
C ASP A 371 28.57 6.94 -9.08
N ASP A 372 27.80 6.02 -8.49
CA ASP A 372 27.86 5.72 -7.05
C ASP A 372 28.30 4.26 -6.83
N GLU A 373 29.41 4.09 -6.12
CA GLU A 373 29.99 2.78 -5.82
C GLU A 373 29.10 1.96 -4.88
N THR A 374 28.35 2.61 -3.98
CA THR A 374 27.44 1.93 -3.04
C THR A 374 26.31 1.19 -3.76
N LEU A 375 25.94 1.65 -4.96
CA LEU A 375 24.89 1.08 -5.79
C LEU A 375 25.37 -0.04 -6.72
N ILE A 376 26.68 -0.33 -6.80
CA ILE A 376 27.20 -1.40 -7.66
C ILE A 376 26.50 -2.75 -7.41
N PRO A 377 26.31 -3.21 -6.15
CA PRO A 377 25.63 -4.47 -5.89
C PRO A 377 24.17 -4.46 -6.35
N LEU A 378 23.44 -3.36 -6.12
CA LEU A 378 22.05 -3.20 -6.56
C LEU A 378 21.94 -3.17 -8.09
N ARG A 379 22.85 -2.47 -8.79
CA ARG A 379 22.93 -2.48 -10.26
C ARG A 379 23.09 -3.90 -10.80
N ARG A 380 23.94 -4.71 -10.16
CA ARG A 380 24.13 -6.11 -10.54
C ARG A 380 22.85 -6.93 -10.34
N ALA A 381 22.16 -6.75 -9.22
CA ALA A 381 20.89 -7.43 -8.94
C ALA A 381 19.78 -7.03 -9.93
N VAL A 382 19.69 -5.75 -10.29
CA VAL A 382 18.75 -5.25 -11.31
C VAL A 382 19.04 -5.81 -12.69
N ARG A 383 20.31 -5.87 -13.11
CA ARG A 383 20.70 -6.51 -14.38
C ARG A 383 20.30 -7.98 -14.41
N LEU A 384 20.65 -8.74 -13.37
CA LEU A 384 20.29 -10.15 -13.26
C LEU A 384 18.76 -10.34 -13.33
N ARG A 385 17.99 -9.50 -12.64
CA ARG A 385 16.52 -9.56 -12.67
C ARG A 385 15.94 -9.22 -14.03
N ARG A 386 16.50 -8.23 -14.74
CA ARG A 386 16.11 -7.92 -16.13
C ARG A 386 16.39 -9.10 -17.05
N ASP A 387 17.57 -9.70 -16.93
CA ASP A 387 17.93 -10.90 -17.69
C ASP A 387 16.95 -12.05 -17.42
N GLU A 388 16.57 -12.29 -16.15
CA GLU A 388 15.56 -13.29 -15.78
C GLU A 388 14.17 -12.98 -16.36
N GLU A 389 13.73 -11.72 -16.33
CA GLU A 389 12.43 -11.32 -16.91
C GLU A 389 12.42 -11.44 -18.43
N ASP A 390 13.51 -11.05 -19.08
CA ASP A 390 13.67 -11.18 -20.53
C ASP A 390 13.78 -12.66 -20.93
N GLU A 391 14.44 -13.50 -20.13
CA GLU A 391 14.41 -14.95 -20.29
C GLU A 391 13.00 -15.54 -20.11
N ALA A 392 12.25 -15.07 -19.11
CA ALA A 392 10.89 -15.55 -18.86
C ALA A 392 9.93 -15.12 -19.99
N ARG A 393 10.09 -13.90 -20.51
CA ARG A 393 9.37 -13.42 -21.71
C ARG A 393 9.77 -14.22 -22.94
N ALA A 394 11.06 -14.48 -23.15
CA ALA A 394 11.55 -15.30 -24.24
C ALA A 394 10.93 -16.70 -24.17
N ARG A 395 10.95 -17.36 -23.00
CA ARG A 395 10.30 -18.66 -22.80
C ARG A 395 8.80 -18.65 -23.09
N GLY A 396 8.09 -17.57 -22.78
CA GLY A 396 6.68 -17.40 -23.14
C GLY A 396 6.47 -17.11 -24.64
N GLN A 397 7.44 -16.51 -25.31
CA GLN A 397 7.44 -16.24 -26.75
C GLN A 397 7.99 -17.41 -27.58
N ASP A 398 8.62 -18.40 -26.96
CA ASP A 398 9.19 -19.59 -27.60
C ASP A 398 8.15 -20.55 -28.19
N GLU A 399 6.86 -20.33 -27.91
CA GLU A 399 5.77 -20.96 -28.66
C GLU A 399 5.52 -20.30 -30.04
N GLN A 400 6.17 -19.17 -30.36
CA GLN A 400 6.06 -18.58 -31.68
C GLN A 400 6.87 -19.37 -32.70
N THR A 401 6.18 -20.24 -33.43
CA THR A 401 6.66 -20.81 -34.69
C THR A 401 6.82 -19.71 -35.73
N LEU A 402 7.85 -19.80 -36.57
CA LEU A 402 7.98 -18.94 -37.75
C LEU A 402 6.71 -19.03 -38.62
N PRO A 403 6.28 -17.94 -39.27
CA PRO A 403 5.23 -18.01 -40.28
C PRO A 403 5.57 -19.08 -41.32
N SER A 404 4.60 -19.92 -41.70
CA SER A 404 4.82 -21.01 -42.65
C SER A 404 5.28 -20.54 -44.04
N ASP A 405 5.01 -19.28 -44.37
CA ASP A 405 5.35 -18.61 -45.61
C ASP A 405 6.52 -17.63 -45.45
N TRP A 406 7.30 -17.74 -44.36
CA TRP A 406 8.42 -16.84 -44.11
C TRP A 406 9.49 -16.97 -45.22
N PRO A 407 9.73 -15.92 -46.03
CA PRO A 407 10.45 -16.03 -47.30
C PRO A 407 11.92 -16.39 -47.16
N TRP A 408 12.51 -16.15 -45.98
CA TRP A 408 13.93 -16.35 -45.70
C TRP A 408 14.26 -17.74 -45.15
N HIS A 409 13.25 -18.60 -44.92
CA HIS A 409 13.49 -19.96 -44.41
C HIS A 409 14.44 -20.75 -45.33
N SER A 410 14.22 -20.69 -46.64
CA SER A 410 15.04 -21.41 -47.64
C SER A 410 16.49 -20.89 -47.72
N VAL A 411 16.74 -19.65 -47.27
CA VAL A 411 18.08 -19.07 -47.24
C VAL A 411 18.90 -19.65 -46.11
N LEU A 412 18.26 -20.06 -45.01
CA LEU A 412 18.93 -20.59 -43.82
C LEU A 412 18.92 -22.11 -43.76
N GLU A 413 17.95 -22.74 -44.44
CA GLU A 413 17.78 -24.18 -44.44
C GLU A 413 19.07 -24.89 -44.90
N GLY A 414 19.58 -25.78 -44.05
CA GLY A 414 20.80 -26.53 -44.31
C GLY A 414 22.11 -25.78 -44.04
N LYS A 415 22.08 -24.53 -43.55
CA LYS A 415 23.30 -23.79 -43.18
C LYS A 415 23.87 -24.24 -41.83
N ARG A 416 25.19 -24.17 -41.69
CA ARG A 416 25.92 -24.40 -40.44
C ARG A 416 26.14 -23.08 -39.73
N VAL A 417 25.55 -22.93 -38.55
CA VAL A 417 25.44 -21.62 -37.87
C VAL A 417 26.27 -21.60 -36.59
N ALA A 418 26.96 -20.49 -36.33
CA ALA A 418 27.53 -20.21 -35.01
C ALA A 418 26.85 -18.99 -34.36
N ILE A 419 26.39 -19.14 -33.13
CA ILE A 419 25.87 -18.03 -32.31
C ILE A 419 27.00 -17.54 -31.40
N VAL A 420 27.22 -16.22 -31.38
CA VAL A 420 28.33 -15.57 -30.68
C VAL A 420 27.80 -14.59 -29.64
N GLY A 421 28.18 -14.77 -28.38
CA GLY A 421 27.72 -13.97 -27.24
C GLY A 421 26.70 -14.70 -26.38
N GLY A 422 26.38 -14.16 -25.21
CA GLY A 422 25.52 -14.79 -24.21
C GLY A 422 26.13 -16.05 -23.58
N ASP A 423 25.37 -16.65 -22.66
CA ASP A 423 25.67 -17.97 -22.10
C ASP A 423 25.11 -19.06 -23.01
N ALA A 424 25.82 -20.17 -23.21
CA ALA A 424 25.34 -21.23 -24.08
C ALA A 424 24.18 -21.96 -23.44
N ARG A 425 23.19 -22.24 -24.27
CA ARG A 425 21.98 -22.97 -23.91
C ARG A 425 21.80 -24.07 -24.95
N PRO A 426 22.28 -25.31 -24.69
CA PRO A 426 22.20 -26.41 -25.65
C PRO A 426 20.77 -26.66 -26.14
N ASP A 427 19.82 -26.76 -25.22
CA ASP A 427 18.40 -26.95 -25.52
C ASP A 427 17.84 -25.82 -26.43
N ARG A 428 18.37 -24.60 -26.26
CA ARG A 428 17.98 -23.45 -27.08
C ARG A 428 18.56 -23.55 -28.49
N MET A 429 19.82 -23.96 -28.60
CA MET A 429 20.46 -24.17 -29.89
C MET A 429 19.71 -25.24 -30.69
N ASP A 430 19.32 -26.34 -30.05
CA ASP A 430 18.52 -27.40 -30.67
C ASP A 430 17.17 -26.86 -31.17
N HIS A 431 16.46 -26.08 -30.34
CA HIS A 431 15.21 -25.46 -30.75
C HIS A 431 15.37 -24.47 -31.91
N LEU A 432 16.42 -23.65 -31.90
CA LEU A 432 16.71 -22.72 -33.00
C LEU A 432 17.09 -23.48 -34.28
N GLN A 433 17.86 -24.55 -34.15
CA GLN A 433 18.20 -25.43 -35.26
C GLN A 433 16.96 -26.05 -35.89
N ASP A 434 16.03 -26.57 -35.07
CA ASP A 434 14.75 -27.11 -35.54
C ASP A 434 13.87 -26.04 -36.16
N THR A 435 13.80 -24.85 -35.56
CA THR A 435 12.91 -23.76 -35.99
C THR A 435 13.34 -23.14 -37.31
N PHE A 436 14.64 -22.89 -37.50
CA PHE A 436 15.18 -22.23 -38.69
C PHE A 436 15.70 -23.22 -39.75
N GLY A 437 15.67 -24.52 -39.47
CA GLY A 437 16.14 -25.57 -40.38
C GLY A 437 17.65 -25.62 -40.57
N PHE A 438 18.45 -25.21 -39.57
CA PHE A 438 19.91 -25.25 -39.68
C PHE A 438 20.42 -26.70 -39.80
N ALA A 439 21.48 -26.94 -40.59
CA ALA A 439 22.09 -28.28 -40.67
C ALA A 439 22.81 -28.65 -39.38
N SER A 440 23.42 -27.66 -38.74
CA SER A 440 24.04 -27.77 -37.43
C SER A 440 24.17 -26.37 -36.84
N GLY A 441 24.12 -26.22 -35.53
CA GLY A 441 24.67 -25.03 -34.93
C GLY A 441 25.44 -25.23 -33.64
N GLU A 442 26.26 -24.22 -33.35
CA GLU A 442 27.08 -24.17 -32.16
C GLU A 442 26.96 -22.82 -31.48
N TRP A 443 27.10 -22.82 -30.16
CA TRP A 443 27.07 -21.61 -29.36
C TRP A 443 28.46 -21.33 -28.79
N ILE A 444 29.04 -20.20 -29.17
CA ILE A 444 30.40 -19.82 -28.78
C ILE A 444 30.34 -18.81 -27.64
N GLU A 445 30.42 -19.34 -26.43
CA GLU A 445 30.47 -18.52 -25.21
C GLU A 445 31.80 -17.78 -25.06
N ASN A 446 31.72 -16.64 -24.35
CA ASN A 446 32.91 -15.99 -23.79
C ASN A 446 33.97 -15.66 -24.85
N ILE A 447 33.55 -15.34 -26.07
CA ILE A 447 34.48 -14.99 -27.15
C ILE A 447 35.24 -13.69 -26.83
N SER A 448 34.60 -12.80 -26.06
CA SER A 448 35.14 -11.50 -25.64
C SER A 448 36.31 -11.60 -24.67
N SER A 449 36.35 -12.65 -23.86
CA SER A 449 37.44 -12.91 -22.91
C SER A 449 38.56 -13.79 -23.49
N SER A 450 38.39 -14.34 -24.70
CA SER A 450 39.35 -15.30 -25.26
C SER A 450 39.65 -15.02 -26.75
N PRO A 451 40.72 -14.24 -27.05
CA PRO A 451 41.17 -13.99 -28.42
C PRO A 451 41.41 -15.27 -29.22
N ARG A 452 41.89 -16.34 -28.57
CA ARG A 452 42.11 -17.65 -29.21
C ARG A 452 40.83 -18.29 -29.73
N LYS A 453 39.68 -18.07 -29.06
CA LYS A 453 38.39 -18.59 -29.54
C LYS A 453 37.93 -17.82 -30.76
N LEU A 454 38.13 -16.50 -30.76
CA LEU A 454 37.84 -15.66 -31.92
C LEU A 454 38.69 -16.05 -33.13
N ASP A 455 40.00 -16.24 -32.95
CA ASP A 455 40.88 -16.65 -34.05
C ASP A 455 40.52 -18.05 -34.58
N ALA A 456 40.11 -18.98 -33.71
CA ALA A 456 39.61 -20.29 -34.11
C ALA A 456 38.29 -20.21 -34.88
N LEU A 457 37.37 -19.33 -34.49
CA LEU A 457 36.12 -19.06 -35.21
C LEU A 457 36.40 -18.48 -36.60
N LEU A 458 37.25 -17.45 -36.69
CA LEU A 458 37.63 -16.84 -37.97
C LEU A 458 38.25 -17.87 -38.91
N ALA A 459 39.18 -18.70 -38.41
CA ALA A 459 39.77 -19.77 -39.20
C ALA A 459 38.73 -20.80 -39.70
N ARG A 460 37.65 -21.06 -38.94
CA ARG A 460 36.58 -21.95 -39.39
C ARG A 460 35.73 -21.33 -40.48
N LEU A 461 35.46 -20.03 -40.40
CA LEU A 461 34.76 -19.28 -41.44
C LEU A 461 35.58 -19.27 -42.73
N ASP A 462 36.88 -18.96 -42.65
CA ASP A 462 37.82 -19.00 -43.78
C ASP A 462 37.86 -20.36 -44.49
N ASN A 463 37.77 -21.44 -43.72
CA ASN A 463 37.78 -22.80 -44.25
C ASN A 463 36.41 -23.28 -44.75
N GLY A 464 35.38 -22.43 -44.74
CA GLY A 464 34.02 -22.79 -45.13
C GLY A 464 33.44 -23.90 -44.25
N LEU A 465 33.78 -23.93 -42.95
CA LEU A 465 33.21 -24.87 -41.99
C LEU A 465 31.90 -24.37 -41.36
N LEU A 466 31.64 -23.07 -41.48
CA LEU A 466 30.44 -22.38 -41.03
C LEU A 466 29.96 -21.48 -42.17
N ASP A 467 28.65 -21.42 -42.35
CA ASP A 467 28.01 -20.65 -43.42
C ASP A 467 27.41 -19.34 -42.87
N THR A 468 27.04 -19.32 -41.59
CA THR A 468 26.43 -18.14 -40.94
C THR A 468 26.96 -17.95 -39.52
N VAL A 469 27.18 -16.69 -39.14
CA VAL A 469 27.50 -16.28 -37.78
C VAL A 469 26.46 -15.27 -37.32
N ILE A 470 25.80 -15.58 -36.20
CA ILE A 470 24.83 -14.70 -35.55
C ILE A 470 25.50 -14.09 -34.32
N ILE A 471 25.69 -12.78 -34.32
CA ILE A 471 26.30 -12.02 -33.22
C ILE A 471 25.20 -11.45 -32.35
N LEU A 472 25.19 -11.81 -31.07
CA LEU A 472 24.28 -11.25 -30.09
C LEU A 472 24.84 -9.94 -29.55
N ARG A 473 24.21 -8.82 -29.93
CA ARG A 473 24.72 -7.45 -29.72
C ARG A 473 24.93 -7.11 -28.26
N ALA A 474 24.00 -7.50 -27.38
CA ALA A 474 24.08 -7.18 -25.95
C ALA A 474 25.29 -7.80 -25.23
N TRP A 475 25.90 -8.85 -25.81
CA TRP A 475 26.99 -9.60 -25.19
C TRP A 475 28.31 -9.56 -25.97
N SER A 476 28.35 -8.83 -27.09
CA SER A 476 29.52 -8.78 -27.98
C SER A 476 30.14 -7.39 -27.96
N SER A 477 31.45 -7.32 -27.74
CA SER A 477 32.18 -6.05 -27.81
C SER A 477 32.35 -5.60 -29.27
N HIS A 478 32.41 -4.28 -29.49
CA HIS A 478 32.59 -3.72 -30.84
C HIS A 478 33.79 -4.33 -31.59
N GLY A 479 34.92 -4.54 -30.91
CA GLY A 479 36.10 -5.11 -31.56
C GLY A 479 35.93 -6.55 -32.07
N ILE A 480 35.01 -7.34 -31.49
CA ILE A 480 34.68 -8.68 -31.99
C ILE A 480 33.76 -8.57 -33.19
N THR A 481 32.73 -7.73 -33.06
CA THR A 481 31.77 -7.43 -34.11
C THR A 481 32.50 -6.98 -35.38
N ASP A 482 33.39 -6.00 -35.28
CA ASP A 482 34.16 -5.48 -36.42
C ASP A 482 34.99 -6.57 -37.12
N ARG A 483 35.64 -7.45 -36.34
CA ARG A 483 36.45 -8.54 -36.90
C ARG A 483 35.61 -9.61 -37.60
N LEU A 484 34.43 -9.93 -37.07
CA LEU A 484 33.51 -10.87 -37.71
C LEU A 484 32.88 -10.26 -38.95
N TYR A 485 32.48 -8.98 -38.92
CA TYR A 485 31.95 -8.29 -40.09
C TYR A 485 32.95 -8.16 -41.23
N ALA A 486 34.26 -8.10 -40.95
CA ALA A 486 35.29 -8.12 -41.97
C ALA A 486 35.32 -9.43 -42.78
N MET A 487 34.71 -10.52 -42.28
CA MET A 487 34.56 -11.80 -42.99
C MET A 487 33.33 -11.85 -43.91
N ARG A 488 32.49 -10.82 -43.90
CA ARG A 488 31.29 -10.76 -44.73
C ARG A 488 31.68 -10.68 -46.20
N GLY A 489 31.09 -11.52 -47.04
CA GLY A 489 31.24 -11.48 -48.51
C GLY A 489 31.91 -12.70 -49.15
N ASP A 490 32.45 -13.64 -48.38
CA ASP A 490 33.10 -14.86 -48.88
C ASP A 490 32.22 -16.11 -48.72
N GLY A 491 30.91 -15.97 -48.96
CA GLY A 491 29.93 -17.04 -48.71
C GLY A 491 29.63 -17.28 -47.24
N VAL A 492 30.00 -16.32 -46.38
CA VAL A 492 29.71 -16.30 -44.95
C VAL A 492 28.76 -15.15 -44.65
N ASP A 493 27.62 -15.48 -44.05
CA ASP A 493 26.66 -14.49 -43.56
C ASP A 493 27.00 -14.06 -42.14
N VAL A 494 27.04 -12.76 -41.90
CA VAL A 494 27.31 -12.19 -40.57
C VAL A 494 26.12 -11.33 -40.15
N ILE A 495 25.31 -11.88 -39.26
CA ILE A 495 24.02 -11.34 -38.84
C ILE A 495 24.14 -10.79 -37.42
N LEU A 496 23.74 -9.53 -37.21
CA LEU A 496 23.72 -8.92 -35.87
C LEU A 496 22.29 -8.95 -35.32
N ALA A 497 22.10 -9.67 -34.21
CA ALA A 497 20.82 -9.80 -33.52
C ALA A 497 20.87 -9.11 -32.15
N GLU A 498 19.73 -8.55 -31.71
CA GLU A 498 19.62 -7.97 -30.36
C GLU A 498 19.58 -9.05 -29.27
N GLY A 499 19.11 -10.26 -29.61
CA GLY A 499 19.12 -11.43 -28.75
C GLY A 499 18.76 -12.71 -29.51
N TYR A 500 18.54 -13.79 -28.77
CA TYR A 500 18.43 -15.16 -29.30
C TYR A 500 16.98 -15.71 -29.25
N ALA A 501 15.99 -14.84 -29.02
CA ALA A 501 14.58 -15.18 -29.20
C ALA A 501 14.30 -15.47 -30.69
N VAL A 502 13.42 -16.43 -31.01
CA VAL A 502 13.07 -16.78 -32.41
C VAL A 502 12.67 -15.53 -33.20
N GLU A 503 11.81 -14.69 -32.62
CA GLU A 503 11.37 -13.44 -33.23
C GLU A 503 12.51 -12.43 -33.45
N GLN A 504 13.43 -12.31 -32.49
CA GLN A 504 14.57 -11.39 -32.64
C GLN A 504 15.55 -11.85 -33.71
N LEU A 505 15.79 -13.16 -33.81
CA LEU A 505 16.59 -13.74 -34.88
C LEU A 505 15.90 -13.55 -36.23
N ARG A 506 14.59 -13.83 -36.33
CA ARG A 506 13.76 -13.60 -37.52
C ARG A 506 13.92 -12.16 -38.03
N LEU A 507 13.75 -11.18 -37.14
CA LEU A 507 13.91 -9.75 -37.47
C LEU A 507 15.34 -9.38 -37.86
N ALA A 508 16.34 -9.98 -37.23
CA ALA A 508 17.75 -9.75 -37.58
C ALA A 508 18.10 -10.29 -38.98
N ILE A 509 17.62 -11.49 -39.30
CA ILE A 509 17.76 -12.12 -40.63
C ILE A 509 17.04 -11.28 -41.69
N GLU A 510 15.81 -10.86 -41.43
CA GLU A 510 15.06 -9.99 -42.35
C GLU A 510 15.80 -8.69 -42.65
N ARG A 511 16.40 -8.07 -41.63
CA ARG A 511 17.20 -6.86 -41.80
C ARG A 511 18.44 -7.11 -42.66
N TYR A 512 19.13 -8.21 -42.40
CA TYR A 512 20.33 -8.61 -43.15
C TYR A 512 20.04 -8.81 -44.64
N GLU A 513 19.00 -9.58 -44.96
CA GLU A 513 18.62 -9.89 -46.34
C GLU A 513 18.10 -8.67 -47.10
N VAL A 514 17.35 -7.80 -46.41
CA VAL A 514 16.94 -6.52 -46.99
C VAL A 514 18.16 -5.68 -47.36
N GLU A 515 19.18 -5.60 -46.50
CA GLU A 515 20.41 -4.87 -46.80
C GLU A 515 21.18 -5.46 -48.00
N GLU A 516 21.21 -6.77 -48.18
CA GLU A 516 21.86 -7.40 -49.36
C GLU A 516 21.05 -7.25 -50.65
N SER A 517 19.72 -7.25 -50.55
CA SER A 517 18.83 -7.14 -51.71
C SER A 517 18.79 -5.73 -52.32
N VAL A 518 19.29 -4.71 -51.62
CA VAL A 518 19.48 -3.38 -52.21
C VAL A 518 20.79 -3.39 -53.00
N PRO A 519 20.76 -3.40 -54.36
CA PRO A 519 21.98 -3.30 -55.13
C PRO A 519 22.67 -1.99 -54.74
N VAL A 520 23.88 -2.10 -54.19
CA VAL A 520 24.77 -0.97 -53.94
C VAL A 520 25.14 -0.40 -55.30
N HIS A 521 24.29 0.49 -55.83
CA HIS A 521 24.60 1.25 -57.03
C HIS A 521 25.79 2.14 -56.73
N ALA A 522 26.94 1.73 -57.29
CA ALA A 522 28.17 2.50 -57.40
C ALA A 522 27.97 3.79 -58.20
#